data_AF-A0A427BHA0-F1
#
_entry.id   AF-A0A427BHA0-F1
#
_cell.length_a   1.000
_cell.length_b   1.000
_cell.length_c   1.000
_cell.angle_alpha   90.00
_cell.angle_beta   90.00
_cell.angle_gamma   90.00
#
_symmetry.space_group_name_H-M   'P 1'
#
loop_
_entity.id
_entity.type
_entity.pdbx_description
1 polymer ?
#
loop_
_entity_poly.entity_id
_entity_poly.type
_entity_poly.pdbx_seq_one_letter_code
_entity_poly.pdbx_strand_id
1 'polypeptide(L)'
;MKTLLMLLIPISSVFSQNYKVEYENRSFLPEKYKKNLSEMIIEDYESPKLYDLFINTEDLCVYKQKENLRNSNVETIGNYIQNFVVTNPKEKTVYQDMNIENRNYKVKSPLKLSERWVMHRETKMINGIEATKVTMETSKNNTEVWFAKSIKSKCGPSNFVGFPGLVLEILIKPKDENEATGIVRMKSIETLKDDSIIKSYFNNISDKTISRGQFDKIYEDYQKKVQEMYGGNGVDKD
;
A
#
# COMPACT_ATOMS: atom_id res chain seq x y z
N MET A 1 38.96 5.85 51.09
CA MET A 1 37.88 5.23 50.29
C MET A 1 37.72 6.05 49.01
N LYS A 2 38.09 5.52 47.85
CA LYS A 2 37.84 6.16 46.54
C LYS A 2 36.51 5.62 46.02
N THR A 3 35.46 6.43 46.05
CA THR A 3 34.18 6.13 45.40
C THR A 3 34.37 6.20 43.89
N LEU A 4 34.31 5.04 43.23
CA LEU A 4 34.27 4.90 41.78
C LEU A 4 32.86 5.26 41.31
N LEU A 5 32.70 6.45 40.73
CA LEU A 5 31.44 6.89 40.12
C LEU A 5 31.32 6.22 38.74
N MET A 6 30.54 5.14 38.65
CA MET A 6 30.27 4.44 37.40
C MET A 6 29.20 5.24 36.62
N LEU A 7 29.64 6.06 35.67
CA LEU A 7 28.75 6.72 34.72
C LEU A 7 28.10 5.66 33.82
N LEU A 8 26.85 5.33 34.10
CA LEU A 8 25.97 4.60 33.19
C LEU A 8 25.68 5.51 32.00
N ILE A 9 26.41 5.32 30.91
CA ILE A 9 26.05 5.88 29.61
C ILE A 9 24.77 5.13 29.16
N PRO A 10 23.62 5.81 29.00
CA PRO A 10 22.46 5.14 28.44
C PRO A 10 22.81 4.76 27.00
N ILE A 11 22.85 3.46 26.71
CA ILE A 11 22.85 2.94 25.34
C ILE A 11 21.44 3.16 24.80
N SER A 12 21.14 4.41 24.44
CA SER A 12 19.95 4.77 23.67
C SER A 12 20.36 5.10 22.25
N SER A 13 20.85 4.10 21.54
CA SER A 13 20.96 4.14 20.08
C SER A 13 19.99 3.13 19.51
N VAL A 14 18.70 3.45 19.61
CA VAL A 14 17.69 2.87 18.72
C VAL A 14 18.00 3.47 17.36
N PHE A 15 18.85 2.81 16.57
CA PHE A 15 19.17 3.26 15.23
C PHE A 15 17.89 3.17 14.41
N SER A 16 17.25 4.33 14.20
CA SER A 16 16.31 4.48 13.11
C SER A 16 17.08 4.19 11.82
N GLN A 17 16.58 3.25 11.01
CA GLN A 17 17.23 2.80 9.79
C GLN A 17 16.30 3.07 8.61
N ASN A 18 16.90 3.34 7.46
CA ASN A 18 16.17 3.36 6.20
C ASN A 18 15.99 1.90 5.76
N TYR A 19 14.82 1.53 5.27
CA TYR A 19 14.53 0.17 4.80
C TYR A 19 13.98 0.17 3.38
N LYS A 20 14.28 -0.89 2.65
CA LYS A 20 13.46 -1.36 1.54
C LYS A 20 12.85 -2.69 1.94
N VAL A 21 11.54 -2.80 1.77
CA VAL A 21 10.78 -4.00 2.07
C VAL A 21 10.05 -4.42 0.81
N GLU A 22 10.20 -5.67 0.38
CA GLU A 22 9.45 -6.21 -0.75
C GLU A 22 8.21 -6.94 -0.23
N TYR A 23 7.05 -6.68 -0.84
CA TYR A 23 5.80 -7.38 -0.59
C TYR A 23 5.29 -8.09 -1.83
N GLU A 24 4.62 -9.22 -1.60
CA GLU A 24 3.84 -9.94 -2.61
C GLU A 24 2.36 -9.85 -2.24
N ASN A 25 1.56 -9.30 -3.15
CA ASN A 25 0.11 -9.21 -3.04
C ASN A 25 -0.52 -10.29 -3.92
N ARG A 26 -1.43 -11.07 -3.36
CA ARG A 26 -2.29 -12.01 -4.09
C ARG A 26 -3.74 -11.75 -3.78
N SER A 27 -4.58 -11.92 -4.79
CA SER A 27 -6.02 -11.91 -4.65
C SER A 27 -6.55 -13.26 -5.12
N PHE A 28 -7.53 -13.81 -4.42
CA PHE A 28 -8.12 -15.10 -4.74
C PHE A 28 -9.60 -14.90 -5.00
N LEU A 29 -10.04 -15.19 -6.22
CA LEU A 29 -11.43 -15.15 -6.61
C LEU A 29 -12.19 -16.30 -5.93
N PRO A 30 -13.46 -16.11 -5.58
CA PRO A 30 -14.31 -17.22 -5.15
C PRO A 30 -14.52 -18.24 -6.27
N GLU A 31 -14.57 -19.52 -5.93
CA GLU A 31 -14.76 -20.61 -6.91
C GLU A 31 -16.03 -20.45 -7.76
N LYS A 32 -17.10 -19.90 -7.17
CA LYS A 32 -18.33 -19.59 -7.89
C LYS A 32 -18.12 -18.55 -9.00
N TYR A 33 -17.26 -17.56 -8.78
CA TYR A 33 -16.95 -16.53 -9.76
C TYR A 33 -16.02 -17.07 -10.85
N LYS A 34 -15.03 -17.91 -10.48
CA LYS A 34 -14.11 -18.56 -11.42
C LYS A 34 -14.80 -19.38 -12.50
N LYS A 35 -15.91 -20.07 -12.16
CA LYS A 35 -16.66 -20.90 -13.12
C LYS A 35 -17.15 -20.16 -14.37
N ASN A 36 -17.28 -18.84 -14.30
CA ASN A 36 -17.77 -18.01 -15.39
C ASN A 36 -16.66 -17.21 -16.10
N LEU A 37 -15.39 -17.47 -15.78
CA LEU A 37 -14.23 -16.79 -16.34
C LEU A 37 -13.34 -17.75 -17.10
N SER A 38 -12.61 -17.23 -18.09
CA SER A 38 -11.55 -18.01 -18.73
C SER A 38 -10.39 -18.21 -17.77
N GLU A 39 -9.65 -19.30 -17.95
CA GLU A 39 -8.43 -19.60 -17.17
C GLU A 39 -7.44 -18.43 -17.25
N MET A 40 -7.27 -17.83 -18.44
CA MET A 40 -6.43 -16.65 -18.63
C MET A 40 -6.82 -15.46 -17.73
N ILE A 41 -8.12 -15.17 -17.56
CA ILE A 41 -8.58 -14.07 -16.69
C ILE A 41 -8.32 -14.41 -15.22
N ILE A 42 -8.53 -15.68 -14.83
CA ILE A 42 -8.27 -16.13 -13.46
C ILE A 42 -6.78 -16.02 -13.14
N GLU A 43 -5.92 -16.53 -14.03
CA GLU A 43 -4.47 -16.47 -13.88
C GLU A 43 -3.96 -15.03 -13.77
N ASP A 44 -4.45 -14.12 -14.63
CA ASP A 44 -4.07 -12.72 -14.59
C ASP A 44 -4.49 -12.06 -13.26
N TYR A 45 -5.74 -12.29 -12.83
CA TYR A 45 -6.28 -11.72 -11.59
C TYR A 45 -5.56 -12.25 -10.34
N GLU A 46 -5.33 -13.56 -10.26
CA GLU A 46 -4.72 -14.22 -9.10
C GLU A 46 -3.18 -14.20 -9.14
N SER A 47 -2.59 -13.69 -10.23
CA SER A 47 -1.14 -13.56 -10.35
C SER A 47 -0.54 -12.72 -9.21
N PRO A 48 0.63 -13.12 -8.68
CA PRO A 48 1.30 -12.35 -7.64
C PRO A 48 1.75 -10.99 -8.19
N LYS A 49 1.43 -9.93 -7.46
CA LYS A 49 1.89 -8.56 -7.75
C LYS A 49 2.93 -8.16 -6.71
N LEU A 50 4.12 -7.78 -7.15
CA LEU A 50 5.21 -7.37 -6.27
C LEU A 50 5.19 -5.86 -6.03
N TYR A 51 5.53 -5.47 -4.81
CA TYR A 51 5.58 -4.07 -4.39
C TYR A 51 6.84 -3.81 -3.57
N ASP A 52 7.42 -2.64 -3.76
CA ASP A 52 8.46 -2.11 -2.87
C ASP A 52 7.83 -1.10 -1.89
N LEU A 53 8.23 -1.20 -0.63
CA LEU A 53 8.01 -0.21 0.42
C LEU A 53 9.36 0.35 0.87
N PHE A 54 9.62 1.62 0.57
CA PHE A 54 10.78 2.34 1.07
C PHE A 54 10.39 3.11 2.33
N ILE A 55 11.21 3.05 3.37
CA ILE A 55 10.96 3.67 4.67
C ILE A 55 12.20 4.48 5.02
N ASN A 56 12.04 5.75 5.36
CA ASN A 56 13.13 6.53 5.91
C ASN A 56 13.10 6.55 7.45
N THR A 57 14.13 7.15 8.05
CA THR A 57 14.25 7.25 9.51
C THR A 57 13.17 8.09 10.21
N GLU A 58 12.34 8.81 9.45
CA GLU A 58 11.25 9.66 9.93
C GLU A 58 9.86 9.03 9.74
N ASP A 59 9.79 7.74 9.37
CA ASP A 59 8.56 7.03 8.97
C ASP A 59 7.87 7.65 7.74
N LEU A 60 8.63 8.29 6.83
CA LEU A 60 8.13 8.62 5.49
C LEU A 60 8.23 7.36 4.62
N CYS A 61 7.07 6.88 4.18
CA CYS A 61 6.95 5.61 3.48
C CYS A 61 6.59 5.83 2.00
N VAL A 62 7.30 5.20 1.07
CA VAL A 62 6.93 5.15 -0.35
C VAL A 62 6.54 3.72 -0.72
N TYR A 63 5.29 3.51 -1.10
CA TYR A 63 4.77 2.21 -1.55
C TYR A 63 4.50 2.25 -3.06
N LYS A 64 5.12 1.35 -3.81
CA LYS A 64 5.05 1.31 -5.28
C LYS A 64 4.96 -0.12 -5.78
N GLN A 65 4.11 -0.37 -6.77
CA GLN A 65 4.09 -1.64 -7.48
C GLN A 65 5.34 -1.76 -8.38
N LYS A 66 6.01 -2.90 -8.34
CA LYS A 66 7.07 -3.23 -9.31
C LYS A 66 6.42 -3.49 -10.67
N GLU A 67 7.01 -2.96 -11.73
CA GLU A 67 6.53 -3.21 -13.09
C GLU A 67 6.47 -4.72 -13.36
N ASN A 68 5.33 -5.19 -13.87
CA ASN A 68 5.17 -6.58 -14.22
C ASN A 68 5.74 -6.80 -15.62
N LEU A 69 6.68 -7.74 -15.80
CA LEU A 69 7.19 -8.09 -17.14
C LEU A 69 6.10 -8.68 -18.05
N ARG A 70 4.98 -9.12 -17.47
CA ARG A 70 3.77 -9.63 -18.15
C ARG A 70 2.70 -8.54 -18.34
N ASN A 71 3.07 -7.26 -18.49
CA ASN A 71 2.08 -6.22 -18.79
C ASN A 71 1.28 -6.59 -20.04
N SER A 72 0.07 -7.12 -19.86
CA SER A 72 -1.01 -6.79 -20.75
C SER A 72 -1.18 -5.28 -20.58
N ASN A 73 -0.65 -4.51 -21.53
CA ASN A 73 -0.79 -3.06 -21.60
C ASN A 73 -2.25 -2.69 -21.91
N VAL A 74 -3.21 -3.23 -21.15
CA VAL A 74 -4.57 -2.72 -21.17
C VAL A 74 -4.57 -1.53 -20.22
N GLU A 75 -3.88 -0.46 -20.63
CA GLU A 75 -4.29 0.88 -20.23
C GLU A 75 -5.72 1.02 -20.73
N THR A 76 -6.66 0.73 -19.84
CA THR A 76 -8.07 0.78 -20.17
C THR A 76 -8.39 2.26 -20.30
N ILE A 77 -8.59 2.72 -21.54
CA ILE A 77 -9.07 4.06 -21.87
C ILE A 77 -10.16 4.43 -20.87
N GLY A 78 -10.03 5.58 -20.21
CA GLY A 78 -10.93 5.95 -19.12
C GLY A 78 -10.52 5.42 -17.75
N ASN A 79 -9.24 5.21 -17.47
CA ASN A 79 -8.77 5.02 -16.09
C ASN A 79 -7.58 5.93 -15.78
N TYR A 80 -7.41 6.23 -14.50
CA TYR A 80 -6.16 6.83 -14.01
C TYR A 80 -5.17 5.73 -13.62
N ILE A 81 -3.88 6.06 -13.64
CA ILE A 81 -2.81 5.21 -13.10
C ILE A 81 -2.34 5.81 -11.77
N GLN A 82 -2.19 4.99 -10.73
CA GLN A 82 -1.51 5.39 -9.50
C GLN A 82 -0.10 4.80 -9.50
N ASN A 83 0.92 5.64 -9.71
CA ASN A 83 2.29 5.17 -9.83
C ASN A 83 2.87 4.73 -8.48
N PHE A 84 2.69 5.56 -7.45
CA PHE A 84 3.11 5.26 -6.08
C PHE A 84 2.37 6.12 -5.06
N VAL A 85 2.47 5.70 -3.80
CA VAL A 85 1.88 6.39 -2.64
C VAL A 85 2.98 6.76 -1.67
N VAL A 86 3.02 8.02 -1.25
CA VAL A 86 3.84 8.48 -0.13
C VAL A 86 2.97 8.71 1.10
N THR A 87 3.25 7.99 2.17
CA THR A 87 2.50 8.10 3.43
C THR A 87 3.42 8.68 4.50
N ASN A 88 2.91 9.66 5.25
CA ASN A 88 3.55 10.17 6.44
C ASN A 88 2.61 9.94 7.64
N PRO A 89 2.80 8.85 8.40
CA PRO A 89 1.98 8.53 9.57
C PRO A 89 2.09 9.57 10.69
N LYS A 90 3.22 10.28 10.79
CA LYS A 90 3.45 11.31 11.81
C LYS A 90 2.63 12.57 11.52
N GLU A 91 2.66 13.04 10.28
CA GLU A 91 1.86 14.19 9.83
C GLU A 91 0.41 13.84 9.52
N LYS A 92 0.07 12.55 9.52
CA LYS A 92 -1.23 12.02 9.09
C LYS A 92 -1.59 12.49 7.69
N THR A 93 -0.65 12.40 6.76
CA THR A 93 -0.85 12.80 5.35
C THR A 93 -0.53 11.65 4.40
N VAL A 94 -1.22 11.65 3.27
CA VAL A 94 -0.95 10.77 2.13
C VAL A 94 -0.81 11.64 0.89
N TYR A 95 0.20 11.37 0.09
CA TYR A 95 0.41 11.91 -1.24
C TYR A 95 0.35 10.76 -2.24
N GLN A 96 -0.39 10.92 -3.33
CA GLN A 96 -0.48 9.94 -4.40
C GLN A 96 0.06 10.57 -5.68
N ASP A 97 0.90 9.83 -6.39
CA ASP A 97 1.26 10.17 -7.77
C ASP A 97 0.23 9.54 -8.71
N MET A 98 -0.58 10.38 -9.33
CA MET A 98 -1.71 9.96 -10.16
C MET A 98 -1.54 10.49 -11.57
N ASN A 99 -1.69 9.62 -12.58
CA ASN A 99 -1.62 9.98 -13.98
C ASN A 99 -3.00 9.82 -14.65
N ILE A 100 -3.42 10.83 -15.40
CA ILE A 100 -4.55 10.76 -16.35
C ILE A 100 -4.06 11.32 -17.67
N GLU A 101 -4.17 10.57 -18.77
CA GLU A 101 -3.77 11.01 -20.12
C GLU A 101 -2.39 11.69 -20.17
N ASN A 102 -1.37 11.05 -19.58
CA ASN A 102 0.00 11.57 -19.49
C ASN A 102 0.17 12.85 -18.64
N ARG A 103 -0.83 13.22 -17.82
CA ARG A 103 -0.73 14.31 -16.86
C ARG A 103 -0.58 13.77 -15.45
N ASN A 104 0.53 14.10 -14.79
CA ASN A 104 0.78 13.72 -13.39
C ASN A 104 0.23 14.75 -12.41
N TYR A 105 -0.39 14.25 -11.34
CA TYR A 105 -0.96 15.04 -10.25
C TYR A 105 -0.42 14.56 -8.91
N LYS A 106 0.08 15.50 -8.09
CA LYS A 106 0.39 15.26 -6.69
C LYS A 106 -0.88 15.41 -5.86
N VAL A 107 -1.55 14.30 -5.58
CA VAL A 107 -2.83 14.30 -4.86
C VAL A 107 -2.58 14.15 -3.36
N LYS A 108 -2.92 15.18 -2.58
CA LYS A 108 -2.81 15.18 -1.12
C LYS A 108 -4.15 14.86 -0.47
N SER A 109 -4.12 14.01 0.56
CA SER A 109 -5.28 13.67 1.40
C SER A 109 -4.87 13.42 2.85
N PRO A 110 -5.81 13.55 3.82
CA PRO A 110 -5.54 13.16 5.19
C PRO A 110 -5.43 11.63 5.31
N LEU A 111 -4.43 11.15 6.06
CA LEU A 111 -4.32 9.75 6.45
C LEU A 111 -5.37 9.43 7.51
N LYS A 112 -6.27 8.50 7.19
CA LYS A 112 -7.27 8.00 8.13
C LYS A 112 -6.77 6.72 8.78
N LEU A 113 -6.39 6.81 10.05
CA LEU A 113 -6.09 5.64 10.88
C LEU A 113 -7.38 5.16 11.55
N SER A 114 -7.67 3.86 11.48
CA SER A 114 -8.80 3.28 12.20
C SER A 114 -8.43 3.08 13.66
N GLU A 115 -9.32 3.44 14.58
CA GLU A 115 -9.18 3.14 16.01
C GLU A 115 -9.85 1.81 16.39
N ARG A 116 -10.50 1.13 15.43
CA ARG A 116 -11.27 -0.11 15.67
C ARG A 116 -10.43 -1.39 15.64
N TRP A 117 -9.10 -1.27 15.63
CA TRP A 117 -8.21 -2.43 15.67
C TRP A 117 -8.23 -3.08 17.05
N VAL A 118 -8.46 -4.39 17.08
CA VAL A 118 -8.36 -5.22 18.27
C VAL A 118 -6.96 -5.83 18.33
N MET A 119 -6.23 -5.53 19.39
CA MET A 119 -4.89 -6.08 19.63
C MET A 119 -4.98 -7.46 20.27
N HIS A 120 -4.21 -8.42 19.76
CA HIS A 120 -4.15 -9.77 20.31
C HIS A 120 -2.78 -10.05 20.95
N ARG A 121 -2.72 -11.04 21.84
CA ARG A 121 -1.46 -11.55 22.42
C ARG A 121 -0.78 -12.61 21.55
N GLU A 122 -1.48 -13.10 20.53
CA GLU A 122 -0.96 -14.12 19.63
C GLU A 122 0.26 -13.61 18.86
N THR A 123 1.29 -14.45 18.81
CA THR A 123 2.52 -14.23 18.05
C THR A 123 2.77 -15.38 17.09
N LYS A 124 3.46 -15.10 15.98
CA LYS A 124 3.99 -16.11 15.06
C LYS A 124 5.29 -15.64 14.41
N MET A 125 6.09 -16.58 13.92
CA MET A 125 7.31 -16.27 13.17
C MET A 125 6.99 -16.10 11.68
N ILE A 126 7.39 -14.97 11.09
CA ILE A 126 7.32 -14.69 9.65
C ILE A 126 8.73 -14.36 9.19
N ASN A 127 9.29 -15.19 8.30
CA ASN A 127 10.68 -15.05 7.80
C ASN A 127 11.72 -14.88 8.93
N GLY A 128 11.55 -15.61 10.05
CA GLY A 128 12.44 -15.51 11.21
C GLY A 128 12.20 -14.29 12.12
N ILE A 129 11.14 -13.52 11.89
CA ILE A 129 10.78 -12.34 12.68
C ILE A 129 9.48 -12.61 13.46
N GLU A 130 9.49 -12.38 14.77
CA GLU A 130 8.28 -12.49 15.59
C GLU A 130 7.30 -11.35 15.25
N ALA A 131 6.07 -11.72 14.91
CA ALA A 131 4.98 -10.80 14.59
C ALA A 131 3.83 -10.95 15.60
N THR A 132 3.16 -9.85 15.93
CA THR A 132 1.97 -9.80 16.78
C THR A 132 0.72 -9.56 15.93
N LYS A 133 -0.39 -10.24 16.27
CA LYS A 133 -1.67 -10.11 15.55
C LYS A 133 -2.50 -8.91 15.99
N VAL A 134 -3.16 -8.27 15.03
CA VAL A 134 -4.33 -7.39 15.23
C VAL A 134 -5.43 -7.77 14.26
N THR A 135 -6.68 -7.50 14.63
CA THR A 135 -7.82 -7.72 13.74
C THR A 135 -8.75 -6.51 13.71
N MET A 136 -9.47 -6.35 12.60
CA MET A 136 -10.56 -5.39 12.49
C MET A 136 -11.69 -6.03 11.71
N GLU A 137 -12.90 -5.92 12.27
CA GLU A 137 -14.12 -6.34 11.61
C GLU A 137 -14.88 -5.10 11.11
N THR A 138 -15.33 -5.17 9.87
CA THR A 138 -16.19 -4.16 9.24
C THR A 138 -17.47 -4.81 8.73
N SER A 139 -18.39 -4.02 8.18
CA SER A 139 -19.55 -4.59 7.49
C SER A 139 -19.17 -5.38 6.24
N LYS A 140 -18.01 -5.09 5.63
CA LYS A 140 -17.56 -5.69 4.36
C LYS A 140 -16.58 -6.84 4.54
N ASN A 141 -15.70 -6.76 5.54
CA ASN A 141 -14.57 -7.68 5.67
C ASN A 141 -14.13 -7.90 7.11
N ASN A 142 -13.44 -9.02 7.30
CA ASN A 142 -12.61 -9.35 8.44
C ASN A 142 -11.15 -9.23 8.01
N THR A 143 -10.42 -8.30 8.63
CA THR A 143 -9.02 -8.08 8.33
C THR A 143 -8.15 -8.51 9.49
N GLU A 144 -7.12 -9.29 9.20
CA GLU A 144 -6.07 -9.72 10.12
C GLU A 144 -4.73 -9.16 9.65
N VAL A 145 -3.97 -8.56 10.57
CA VAL A 145 -2.65 -7.97 10.28
C VAL A 145 -1.65 -8.50 11.31
N TRP A 146 -0.48 -8.87 10.83
CA TRP A 146 0.66 -9.28 11.65
C TRP A 146 1.78 -8.25 11.49
N PHE A 147 2.24 -7.67 12.60
CA PHE A 147 3.27 -6.64 12.60
C PHE A 147 4.41 -6.98 13.56
N ALA A 148 5.64 -6.58 13.22
CA ALA A 148 6.85 -6.88 13.98
C ALA A 148 7.34 -5.66 14.78
N LYS A 149 7.23 -5.72 16.11
CA LYS A 149 7.69 -4.67 17.03
C LYS A 149 9.21 -4.50 17.06
N SER A 150 9.97 -5.49 16.59
CA SER A 150 11.42 -5.47 16.50
C SER A 150 11.92 -4.50 15.42
N ILE A 151 11.12 -4.26 14.38
CA ILE A 151 11.40 -3.28 13.33
C ILE A 151 10.60 -2.02 13.65
N LYS A 152 11.29 -1.00 14.17
CA LYS A 152 10.68 0.27 14.61
C LYS A 152 10.29 1.12 13.42
N SER A 153 9.11 0.85 12.87
CA SER A 153 8.47 1.71 11.87
C SER A 153 6.96 1.66 12.01
N LYS A 154 6.30 2.78 11.71
CA LYS A 154 4.83 2.86 11.56
C LYS A 154 4.37 2.63 10.13
N CYS A 155 5.30 2.43 9.21
CA CYS A 155 5.00 2.14 7.81
C CYS A 155 4.47 0.72 7.62
N GLY A 156 3.81 0.52 6.48
CA GLY A 156 3.28 -0.74 6.03
C GLY A 156 2.71 -0.59 4.62
N PRO A 157 2.30 -1.68 3.99
CA PRO A 157 1.80 -1.65 2.62
C PRO A 157 0.43 -0.97 2.55
N SER A 158 0.20 -0.20 1.47
CA SER A 158 -1.04 0.53 1.24
C SER A 158 -1.44 1.44 2.42
N ASN A 159 -2.64 1.25 2.98
CA ASN A 159 -3.19 1.99 4.11
C ASN A 159 -2.99 1.30 5.47
N PHE A 160 -2.27 0.17 5.52
CA PHE A 160 -2.01 -0.56 6.76
C PHE A 160 -0.78 0.00 7.46
N VAL A 161 -0.95 1.19 8.03
CA VAL A 161 0.09 1.97 8.70
C VAL A 161 -0.36 2.34 10.12
N GLY A 162 0.58 2.82 10.95
CA GLY A 162 0.31 3.32 12.30
C GLY A 162 0.42 2.27 13.41
N PHE A 163 0.77 1.02 13.08
CA PHE A 163 1.07 -0.01 14.08
C PHE A 163 2.42 0.26 14.77
N PRO A 164 2.67 -0.29 15.98
CA PRO A 164 3.92 -0.07 16.70
C PRO A 164 5.11 -0.91 16.17
N GLY A 165 5.10 -1.23 14.88
CA GLY A 165 6.11 -1.99 14.17
C GLY A 165 5.71 -2.26 12.72
N LEU A 166 6.67 -2.70 11.91
CA LEU A 166 6.46 -2.95 10.48
C LEU A 166 5.42 -4.06 10.24
N VAL A 167 4.49 -3.83 9.33
CA VAL A 167 3.51 -4.86 8.91
C VAL A 167 4.20 -5.93 8.07
N LEU A 168 4.07 -7.20 8.46
CA LEU A 168 4.68 -8.33 7.76
C LEU A 168 3.69 -9.14 6.91
N GLU A 169 2.45 -9.26 7.38
CA GLU A 169 1.39 -9.98 6.66
C GLU A 169 0.03 -9.34 6.90
N ILE A 170 -0.80 -9.34 5.86
CA ILE A 170 -2.21 -8.91 5.91
C ILE A 170 -3.06 -9.97 5.23
N LEU A 171 -4.19 -10.29 5.85
CA LEU A 171 -5.25 -11.11 5.29
C LEU A 171 -6.56 -10.34 5.36
N ILE A 172 -7.16 -10.09 4.19
CA ILE A 172 -8.46 -9.44 4.05
C ILE A 172 -9.44 -10.50 3.56
N LYS A 173 -10.29 -10.97 4.47
CA LYS A 173 -11.37 -11.90 4.15
C LYS A 173 -12.68 -11.12 3.99
N PRO A 174 -13.28 -11.08 2.80
CA PRO A 174 -14.59 -10.47 2.65
C PRO A 174 -15.65 -11.29 3.39
N LYS A 175 -16.73 -10.62 3.77
CA LYS A 175 -17.95 -11.26 4.30
C LYS A 175 -18.91 -11.68 3.21
N ASP A 176 -18.89 -10.97 2.08
CA ASP A 176 -19.56 -11.42 0.86
C ASP A 176 -18.73 -12.53 0.22
N GLU A 177 -19.34 -13.71 0.06
CA GLU A 177 -18.73 -14.88 -0.58
C GLU A 177 -18.39 -14.66 -2.06
N ASN A 178 -18.90 -13.60 -2.69
CA ASN A 178 -18.62 -13.24 -4.08
C ASN A 178 -17.44 -12.26 -4.23
N GLU A 179 -16.89 -11.74 -3.14
CA GLU A 179 -15.71 -10.87 -3.16
C GLU A 179 -14.40 -11.67 -3.01
N ALA A 180 -13.31 -11.14 -3.55
CA ALA A 180 -12.00 -11.80 -3.51
C ALA A 180 -11.32 -11.69 -2.13
N THR A 181 -10.63 -12.76 -1.72
CA THR A 181 -9.75 -12.72 -0.54
C THR A 181 -8.40 -12.12 -0.92
N GLY A 182 -7.94 -11.12 -0.15
CA GLY A 182 -6.64 -10.49 -0.35
C GLY A 182 -5.60 -10.99 0.65
N ILE A 183 -4.39 -11.27 0.18
CA ILE A 183 -3.23 -11.60 1.02
C ILE A 183 -2.05 -10.74 0.60
N VAL A 184 -1.39 -10.12 1.58
CA VAL A 184 -0.14 -9.36 1.40
C VAL A 184 0.91 -9.95 2.32
N ARG A 185 2.09 -10.26 1.80
CA ARG A 185 3.20 -10.85 2.58
C ARG A 185 4.52 -10.17 2.29
N MET A 186 5.28 -9.87 3.34
CA MET A 186 6.67 -9.47 3.21
C MET A 186 7.49 -10.64 2.65
N LYS A 187 8.27 -10.35 1.61
CA LYS A 187 9.21 -11.27 0.97
C LYS A 187 10.61 -11.08 1.51
N SER A 188 11.05 -9.83 1.60
CA SER A 188 12.39 -9.46 2.07
C SER A 188 12.39 -8.09 2.71
N ILE A 189 13.42 -7.84 3.51
CA ILE A 189 13.74 -6.53 4.08
C ILE A 189 15.25 -6.33 4.01
N GLU A 190 15.67 -5.15 3.58
CA GLU A 190 17.07 -4.74 3.55
C GLU A 190 17.22 -3.32 4.10
N THR A 191 18.35 -3.05 4.75
CA THR A 191 18.71 -1.71 5.21
C THR A 191 19.27 -0.90 4.04
N LEU A 192 18.81 0.34 3.88
CA LEU A 192 19.34 1.29 2.91
C LEU A 192 20.39 2.19 3.55
N LYS A 193 21.40 2.56 2.76
CA LYS A 193 22.49 3.44 3.21
C LYS A 193 22.02 4.87 3.50
N ASP A 194 21.06 5.36 2.71
CA ASP A 194 20.48 6.70 2.80
C ASP A 194 19.02 6.70 2.34
N ASP A 195 18.39 7.87 2.34
CA ASP A 195 16.99 8.09 1.97
C ASP A 195 16.82 8.76 0.59
N SER A 196 17.86 8.77 -0.25
CA SER A 196 17.85 9.43 -1.57
C SER A 196 16.71 8.95 -2.46
N ILE A 197 16.42 7.64 -2.44
CA ILE A 197 15.32 7.04 -3.19
C ILE A 197 13.95 7.55 -2.72
N ILE A 198 13.74 7.70 -1.42
CA ILE A 198 12.51 8.24 -0.84
C ILE A 198 12.33 9.70 -1.25
N LYS A 199 13.39 10.51 -1.12
CA LYS A 199 13.40 11.93 -1.53
C LYS A 199 13.10 12.10 -3.01
N SER A 200 13.68 11.26 -3.86
CA SER A 200 13.43 11.26 -5.31
C SER A 200 11.94 11.08 -5.61
N TYR A 201 11.30 10.05 -5.03
CA TYR A 201 9.86 9.84 -5.22
C TYR A 201 9.02 11.02 -4.71
N PHE A 202 9.30 11.54 -3.52
CA PHE A 202 8.48 12.61 -2.94
C PHE A 202 8.60 13.95 -3.71
N ASN A 203 9.79 14.24 -4.23
CA ASN A 203 10.09 15.47 -4.96
C ASN A 203 9.58 15.43 -6.41
N ASN A 204 9.54 14.25 -7.05
CA ASN A 204 9.25 14.11 -8.47
C ASN A 204 7.77 13.83 -8.83
N ILE A 205 6.84 13.85 -7.87
CA ILE A 205 5.42 13.54 -8.14
C ILE A 205 4.82 14.54 -9.17
N SER A 206 4.83 15.82 -8.82
CA SER A 206 4.34 16.96 -9.62
C SER A 206 4.51 18.22 -8.78
N ASP A 207 4.84 19.35 -9.41
CA ASP A 207 4.94 20.65 -8.74
C ASP A 207 3.57 21.13 -8.22
N LYS A 208 2.48 20.68 -8.87
CA LYS A 208 1.12 21.08 -8.49
C LYS A 208 0.52 20.05 -7.53
N THR A 209 0.43 20.44 -6.26
CA THR A 209 -0.33 19.70 -5.25
C THR A 209 -1.82 20.05 -5.33
N ILE A 210 -2.67 19.04 -5.46
CA ILE A 210 -4.14 19.18 -5.42
C ILE A 210 -4.73 18.30 -4.33
N SER A 211 -5.91 18.63 -3.84
CA SER A 211 -6.66 17.76 -2.93
C SER A 211 -7.27 16.56 -3.64
N ARG A 212 -7.60 15.51 -2.88
CA ARG A 212 -8.33 14.35 -3.42
C ARG A 212 -9.63 14.73 -4.13
N GLY A 213 -10.44 15.59 -3.52
CA GLY A 213 -11.71 16.02 -4.14
C GLY A 213 -11.53 16.85 -5.42
N GLN A 214 -10.40 17.57 -5.58
CA GLN A 214 -10.08 18.22 -6.85
C GLN A 214 -9.69 17.19 -7.92
N PHE A 215 -8.92 16.17 -7.55
CA PHE A 215 -8.58 15.08 -8.46
C PHE A 215 -9.81 14.30 -8.89
N ASP A 216 -10.71 13.98 -7.97
CA ASP A 216 -11.94 13.24 -8.27
C ASP A 216 -12.79 13.98 -9.31
N LYS A 217 -12.91 15.31 -9.22
CA LYS A 217 -13.57 16.14 -10.25
C LYS A 217 -12.87 16.08 -11.62
N ILE A 218 -11.55 16.19 -11.64
CA ILE A 218 -10.76 16.08 -12.89
C ILE A 218 -10.99 14.71 -13.53
N TYR A 219 -11.02 13.66 -12.71
CA TYR A 219 -11.27 12.30 -13.17
C TYR A 219 -12.70 12.11 -13.68
N GLU A 220 -13.72 12.62 -12.99
CA GLU A 220 -15.12 12.61 -13.44
C GLU A 220 -15.29 13.30 -14.81
N ASP A 221 -14.66 14.45 -15.00
CA ASP A 221 -14.71 15.16 -16.29
C ASP A 221 -13.98 14.38 -17.39
N TYR A 222 -12.87 13.70 -17.05
CA TYR A 222 -12.19 12.80 -17.98
C TYR A 222 -13.08 11.60 -18.36
N GLN A 223 -13.77 10.98 -17.39
CA GLN A 223 -14.71 9.89 -17.66
C GLN A 223 -15.81 10.30 -18.63
N LYS A 224 -16.41 11.48 -18.44
CA LYS A 224 -17.45 12.01 -19.34
C LYS A 224 -16.93 12.16 -20.76
N LYS A 225 -15.72 12.72 -20.94
CA LYS A 225 -15.10 12.84 -22.27
C LYS A 225 -14.86 11.50 -22.93
N VAL A 226 -14.36 10.52 -22.17
CA VAL A 226 -14.17 9.15 -22.68
C VAL A 226 -15.52 8.56 -23.09
N GLN A 227 -16.58 8.76 -22.31
CA GLN A 227 -17.92 8.31 -22.66
C GLN A 227 -18.47 9.01 -23.91
N GLU A 228 -18.24 10.31 -24.10
CA GLU A 228 -18.65 11.03 -25.30
C GLU A 228 -17.89 10.55 -26.55
N MET A 229 -16.59 10.28 -26.43
CA MET A 229 -15.74 9.85 -27.55
C MET A 229 -15.95 8.38 -27.95
N TYR A 230 -16.19 7.50 -26.97
CA TYR A 230 -16.20 6.05 -27.17
C TYR A 230 -17.55 5.38 -26.86
N GLY A 231 -18.45 6.06 -26.16
CA GLY A 231 -19.79 5.55 -25.79
C GLY A 231 -20.90 5.93 -26.77
N GLY A 232 -20.61 6.74 -27.79
CA GLY A 232 -21.56 7.16 -28.82
C GLY A 232 -21.23 6.56 -30.19
N ASN A 233 -21.41 5.24 -30.37
CA ASN A 233 -21.72 4.63 -31.67
C ASN A 233 -22.15 3.16 -31.50
N GLY A 234 -23.43 2.89 -31.74
CA GLY A 234 -24.11 1.58 -31.69
C GLY A 234 -25.38 1.69 -30.85
N VAL A 235 -26.58 1.87 -31.39
CA VAL A 235 -27.18 1.29 -32.59
C VAL A 235 -28.21 2.30 -33.13
N ASP A 236 -28.06 2.78 -34.38
CA ASP A 236 -29.25 3.22 -35.13
C ASP A 236 -30.14 1.99 -35.26
N LYS A 237 -31.29 2.05 -34.56
CA LYS A 237 -32.36 1.08 -34.72
C LYS A 237 -33.18 1.52 -35.92
N ASP A 238 -32.75 1.11 -37.10
CA ASP A 238 -33.66 0.90 -38.25
C ASP A 238 -34.15 -0.55 -38.24
#